data_AF-A0AB36XJS8-F1
#
_entry.id   AF-A0AB36XJS8-F1
#
_cell.length_a   1.000
_cell.length_b   1.000
_cell.length_c   1.000
_cell.angle_alpha   90.00
_cell.angle_beta   90.00
_cell.angle_gamma   90.00
#
_symmetry.space_group_name_H-M   'P 1'
#
loop_
_entity.id
_entity.type
_entity.pdbx_description
1 polymer ?
#
loop_
_entity_poly.entity_id
_entity_poly.type
_entity_poly.pdbx_seq_one_letter_code
_entity_poly.pdbx_strand_id
1 'polypeptide(L)' 'MATTSVRLDESLVDRAATIGTALNRTPPKQIEHWAKIGKIMEDNPDLTYEFVLQAIIAKAELEHGNTTSYEFSESNKD' A
#
# COMPACT_ATOMS: atom_id res chain seq x y z
N MET A 1 -5.01 -1.01 -20.07
CA MET A 1 -4.22 0.18 -19.62
C MET A 1 -3.28 0.57 -20.74
N ALA A 2 -3.14 1.87 -21.03
CA ALA A 2 -2.14 2.34 -21.97
C ALA A 2 -0.74 2.22 -21.34
N THR A 3 0.24 1.74 -22.10
CA THR A 3 1.63 1.64 -21.64
C THR A 3 2.41 2.84 -22.13
N THR A 4 3.19 3.48 -21.24
CA THR A 4 4.12 4.56 -21.59
C THR A 4 5.51 4.13 -21.18
N SER A 5 6.47 4.24 -22.11
CA SER A 5 7.88 3.93 -21.81
C SER A 5 8.51 5.11 -21.06
N VAL A 6 9.17 4.83 -19.94
CA VAL A 6 9.88 5.81 -19.12
C VAL A 6 11.30 5.32 -18.86
N ARG A 7 12.26 6.25 -18.80
CA ARG A 7 13.64 5.93 -18.39
C ARG A 7 13.74 6.00 -16.87
N LEU A 8 14.26 4.95 -16.26
CA LEU A 8 14.49 4.86 -14.82
C LEU A 8 15.95 4.50 -14.58
N ASP A 9 16.44 4.87 -13.40
CA ASP A 9 17.76 4.47 -12.93
C ASP A 9 17.83 2.93 -12.80
N GLU A 10 18.90 2.32 -13.30
CA GLU A 10 19.09 0.87 -13.28
C GLU A 10 19.08 0.32 -11.85
N SER A 11 19.70 1.04 -10.90
CA SER A 11 19.74 0.62 -9.49
C SER A 11 18.36 0.60 -8.85
N LEU A 12 17.45 1.49 -9.29
CA LEU A 12 16.06 1.48 -8.83
C LEU A 12 15.34 0.22 -9.33
N VAL A 13 15.55 -0.14 -10.60
CA VAL A 13 14.94 -1.32 -11.21
C VAL A 13 15.44 -2.61 -10.55
N ASP A 14 16.74 -2.70 -10.26
CA ASP A 14 17.34 -3.86 -9.59
C ASP A 14 16.82 -4.04 -8.16
N ARG A 15 16.70 -2.94 -7.42
CA ARG A 15 16.09 -2.96 -6.07
C ARG A 15 14.63 -3.37 -6.12
N ALA A 16 13.87 -2.85 -7.10
CA ALA A 16 12.48 -3.23 -7.30
C ALA A 16 12.34 -4.71 -7.67
N ALA A 17 13.27 -5.28 -8.46
CA ALA A 17 13.28 -6.70 -8.79
C ALA A 17 13.55 -7.58 -7.57
N THR A 18 14.51 -7.18 -6.72
CA THR A 18 14.86 -7.90 -5.50
C THR A 18 13.69 -7.93 -4.51
N ILE A 19 13.15 -6.74 -4.18
CA ILE A 19 12.05 -6.61 -3.22
C ILE A 19 10.74 -7.15 -3.81
N GLY A 20 10.50 -6.92 -5.11
CA GLY A 20 9.34 -7.43 -5.82
C GLY A 20 9.28 -8.95 -5.75
N THR A 21 10.38 -9.64 -6.06
CA THR A 21 10.47 -11.11 -5.95
C THR A 21 10.10 -11.59 -4.55
N ALA A 22 10.65 -10.96 -3.50
CA ALA A 22 10.37 -11.32 -2.12
C ALA A 22 8.89 -11.10 -1.71
N LEU A 23 8.22 -10.12 -2.32
CA LEU A 23 6.82 -9.77 -2.06
C LEU A 23 5.85 -10.31 -3.10
N ASN A 24 6.27 -11.25 -3.96
CA ASN A 24 5.47 -11.83 -5.04
C ASN A 24 4.92 -10.78 -6.04
N ARG A 25 5.74 -9.80 -6.41
CA ARG A 25 5.45 -8.75 -7.39
C ARG A 25 6.51 -8.70 -8.49
N THR A 26 6.09 -8.31 -9.69
CA THR A 26 7.05 -7.99 -10.77
C THR A 26 7.75 -6.65 -10.47
N PRO A 27 8.95 -6.37 -11.04
CA PRO A 27 9.63 -5.10 -10.81
C PRO A 27 8.75 -3.87 -11.13
N PRO A 28 8.01 -3.82 -12.26
CA PRO A 28 7.09 -2.71 -12.53
C PRO A 28 6.00 -2.57 -11.47
N LYS A 29 5.38 -3.68 -11.01
CA LYS A 29 4.36 -3.65 -9.96
C LYS A 29 4.92 -3.17 -8.62
N GLN A 30 6.18 -3.50 -8.32
CA GLN A 30 6.84 -3.03 -7.11
C GLN A 30 7.11 -1.52 -7.17
N ILE A 31 7.51 -0.99 -8.33
CA ILE A 31 7.67 0.45 -8.56
C ILE A 31 6.33 1.18 -8.45
N GLU A 32 5.27 0.66 -9.08
CA GLU A 32 3.91 1.20 -8.96
C GLU A 32 3.45 1.23 -7.49
N HIS A 33 3.75 0.19 -6.72
CA HIS A 33 3.43 0.13 -5.30
C HIS A 33 4.15 1.23 -4.51
N TRP A 34 5.45 1.42 -4.72
CA TRP A 34 6.19 2.52 -4.08
C TRP A 34 5.68 3.89 -4.50
N ALA A 35 5.39 4.10 -5.78
CA ALA A 35 4.85 5.36 -6.27
C ALA A 35 3.47 5.67 -5.66
N LYS A 36 2.60 4.66 -5.55
CA LYS A 36 1.26 4.81 -4.92
C LYS A 36 1.39 5.22 -3.47
N ILE A 37 2.24 4.55 -2.70
CA ILE A 37 2.47 4.89 -1.29
C ILE A 37 3.12 6.27 -1.16
N GLY A 38 4.16 6.55 -1.94
CA GLY A 38 4.88 7.83 -1.90
C GLY A 38 3.93 9.01 -2.11
N LYS A 39 3.04 8.92 -3.11
CA LYS A 39 2.00 9.92 -3.32
C LYS A 39 1.08 10.10 -2.10
N ILE A 40 0.60 9.02 -1.50
CA ILE A 40 -0.28 9.10 -0.32
C ILE A 40 0.46 9.75 0.86
N MET A 41 1.73 9.44 1.05
CA MET A 41 2.56 10.05 2.09
C MET A 41 2.81 11.54 1.84
N GLU A 42 3.03 11.95 0.58
CA GLU A 42 3.16 13.37 0.23
C GLU A 42 1.86 14.15 0.46
N ASP A 43 0.72 13.54 0.14
CA ASP A 43 -0.61 14.13 0.35
C ASP A 43 -1.00 14.19 1.85
N ASN A 44 -0.40 13.35 2.70
CA ASN A 44 -0.72 13.20 4.13
C ASN A 44 0.55 13.19 5.00
N PRO A 45 1.29 14.31 5.08
CA PRO A 45 2.61 14.37 5.71
C PRO A 45 2.59 14.20 7.25
N ASP A 46 1.42 14.37 7.86
CA ASP A 46 1.16 14.19 9.29
C ASP A 46 0.89 12.72 9.68
N LEU A 47 0.58 11.88 8.70
CA LEU A 47 0.30 10.46 8.92
C LEU A 47 1.59 9.63 8.88
N THR A 48 1.65 8.61 9.74
CA THR A 48 2.76 7.66 9.69
C THR A 48 2.59 6.68 8.53
N TYR A 49 3.71 6.18 8.02
CA TYR A 49 3.71 5.14 6.99
C TYR A 49 2.89 3.92 7.40
N GLU A 50 3.02 3.48 8.66
CA GLU A 50 2.30 2.32 9.17
C GLU A 50 0.78 2.55 9.12
N PHE A 51 0.32 3.72 9.55
CA PHE A 51 -1.11 4.07 9.47
C PHE A 51 -1.63 4.03 8.04
N VAL A 52 -0.89 4.63 7.10
CA VAL A 52 -1.25 4.62 5.67
C VAL A 52 -1.30 3.20 5.12
N LEU A 53 -0.33 2.35 5.45
CA LEU A 53 -0.29 0.97 5.01
C LEU A 53 -1.50 0.17 5.53
N GLN A 54 -1.81 0.30 6.82
CA GLN A 54 -2.97 -0.35 7.42
C GLN A 54 -4.27 0.14 6.79
N ALA A 55 -4.41 1.43 6.51
CA ALA A 55 -5.59 1.98 5.83
C ALA A 55 -5.77 1.41 4.41
N ILE A 56 -4.67 1.21 3.66
CA ILE A 56 -4.72 0.58 2.33
C ILE A 56 -5.17 -0.88 2.45
N ILE A 57 -4.68 -1.62 3.44
CA ILE A 57 -5.07 -3.01 3.69
C ILE A 57 -6.56 -3.08 4.08
N ALA A 58 -6.98 -2.27 5.05
CA ALA A 58 -8.38 -2.20 5.51
C ALA A 58 -9.34 -1.87 4.36
N LYS A 59 -8.95 -0.98 3.45
CA LYS A 59 -9.74 -0.69 2.24
C LYS A 59 -9.85 -1.90 1.32
N ALA A 60 -8.76 -2.64 1.12
CA ALA A 60 -8.80 -3.86 0.31
C ALA A 60 -9.65 -4.95 0.97
N GLU A 61 -9.56 -5.12 2.29
CA GLU A 61 -10.39 -6.05 3.06
C GLU A 61 -11.88 -5.71 2.91
N LEU A 62 -12.24 -4.43 3.00
CA LEU A 62 -13.59 -3.94 2.75
C LEU A 62 -14.08 -4.28 1.33
N GLU A 63 -13.27 -4.01 0.31
CA GLU A 63 -13.58 -4.31 -1.10
C GLU A 63 -13.75 -5.82 -1.36
N HIS A 64 -13.04 -6.66 -0.61
CA HIS A 64 -13.14 -8.12 -0.67
C HIS A 64 -14.21 -8.72 0.25
N GLY A 65 -14.94 -7.90 1.02
CA GLY A 65 -15.95 -8.38 1.97
C GLY A 65 -15.37 -9.07 3.21
N ASN A 66 -14.05 -8.97 3.44
CA ASN A 66 -13.34 -9.54 4.59
C ASN A 66 -13.48 -8.61 5.81
N THR A 67 -14.71 -8.29 6.19
CA THR A 67 -14.99 -7.38 7.31
C THR A 67 -15.82 -8.09 8.38
N THR A 68 -15.70 -7.62 9.62
CA THR A 68 -16.51 -8.10 10.73
C THR A 68 -17.41 -6.96 11.21
N SER A 69 -18.62 -7.31 11.64
CA SER A 69 -19.53 -6.32 12.23
C SER A 69 -18.93 -5.80 13.53
N TYR A 70 -18.81 -4.48 13.65
CA TYR A 70 -18.40 -3.86 14.90
C TYR A 70 -19.61 -3.81 15.85
N GLU A 71 -19.56 -4.59 16.92
CA GLU A 71 -20.53 -4.50 18.01
C GLU A 71 -19.95 -3.65 19.13
N PHE A 72 -20.52 -2.46 19.34
CA PHE A 72 -20.14 -1.60 20.46
C PHE A 72 -20.75 -2.15 21.75
N SER A 73 -19.98 -2.91 22.54
CA SER A 73 -20.39 -3.29 23.88
C SER A 73 -20.13 -2.14 24.85
N GLU A 74 -21.19 -1.55 25.41
CA GLU A 74 -21.13 -0.55 26.51
C GLU A 74 -20.67 -1.20 27.84
N SER A 75 -19.50 -1.84 27.86
CA SER A 75 -18.90 -2.36 29.09
C SER A 75 -17.90 -1.34 29.62
N ASN A 76 -18.42 -0.29 30.26
CA ASN A 76 -17.77 0.50 31.32
C ASN A 76 -18.76 1.55 31.85
N LYS A 77 -19.79 1.07 32.54
CA LYS A 77 -20.48 1.81 33.60
C LYS A 77 -20.14 1.08 34.89
N ASP A 78 -19.05 1.48 35.52
CA ASP A 78 -18.81 1.40 36.96
C ASP A 78 -17.78 2.49 37.33
#